data_AF-A0A1G5RZ07-F1
#
_entry.id   AF-A0A1G5RZ07-F1
#
_cell.length_a   1.000
_cell.length_b   1.000
_cell.length_c   1.000
_cell.angle_alpha   90.00
_cell.angle_beta   90.00
_cell.angle_gamma   90.00
#
_symmetry.space_group_name_H-M   'P 1'
#
loop_
_entity.id
_entity.type
_entity.pdbx_description
1 polymer ?
#
loop_
_entity_poly.entity_id
_entity_poly.type
_entity_poly.pdbx_seq_one_letter_code
_entity_poly.pdbx_strand_id
1 'polypeptide(L)'
;MNSIKKITPGIILTVITLLLSVISIIVYNTNIAGEGYFHNAAVSNAVKYNVLGIVVLAVAIVLALVPVEGVLAKVLTILSDVCRIVAPALFIAAVLAIVTARVEGFAFIYFSNVEVLQEVQTPANISSAHGAIANIVFLAITAVVGIVSAFFSTRKEA
;
A
#
# COMPACT_ATOMS: atom_id res chain seq x y z
N MET A 1 34.07 -0.66 0.41
CA MET A 1 33.30 0.60 0.54
C MET A 1 32.03 0.31 1.34
N ASN A 2 31.79 1.02 2.44
CA ASN A 2 30.74 0.68 3.41
C ASN A 2 29.36 1.19 2.94
N SER A 3 28.41 0.30 2.63
CA SER A 3 27.08 0.62 2.07
C SER A 3 26.25 1.60 2.93
N ILE A 4 26.55 1.67 4.23
CA ILE A 4 25.92 2.58 5.19
C ILE A 4 26.09 4.06 4.82
N LYS A 5 27.16 4.44 4.09
CA LYS A 5 27.37 5.84 3.67
C LYS A 5 26.43 6.33 2.56
N LYS A 6 25.65 5.44 1.93
CA LYS A 6 24.76 5.75 0.78
C LYS A 6 23.27 5.88 1.11
N ILE A 7 22.86 5.67 2.36
CA ILE A 7 21.45 5.78 2.75
C ILE A 7 21.03 7.26 2.72
N THR A 8 20.05 7.58 1.88
CA THR A 8 19.43 8.92 1.77
C THR A 8 18.03 8.92 2.39
N PRO A 9 17.47 10.10 2.72
CA PRO A 9 16.06 10.22 3.12
C PRO A 9 15.11 9.59 2.10
N GLY A 10 15.40 9.71 0.79
CA GLY A 10 14.60 9.10 -0.26
C GLY A 10 14.56 7.57 -0.17
N ILE A 11 15.70 6.92 0.07
CA ILE A 11 15.75 5.46 0.28
C ILE A 11 14.97 5.07 1.54
N ILE A 12 15.15 5.78 2.65
CA ILE A 12 14.46 5.49 3.92
C ILE A 12 12.94 5.55 3.74
N LEU A 13 12.42 6.62 3.12
CA LEU A 13 10.99 6.77 2.87
C LEU A 13 10.45 5.70 1.91
N THR A 14 11.24 5.30 0.92
CA THR A 14 10.87 4.21 -0.01
C THR A 14 10.77 2.87 0.72
N VAL A 15 11.70 2.59 1.64
CA VAL A 15 11.66 1.39 2.50
C VAL A 15 10.47 1.44 3.46
N ILE A 16 10.17 2.58 4.08
CA ILE A 16 8.98 2.75 4.93
C ILE A 16 7.71 2.48 4.13
N THR A 17 7.62 3.02 2.90
CA THR A 17 6.48 2.77 2.00
C THR A 17 6.33 1.27 1.70
N LEU A 18 7.44 0.58 1.42
CA LEU A 18 7.44 -0.87 1.21
C LEU A 18 6.91 -1.62 2.43
N LEU A 19 7.37 -1.29 3.63
CA LEU A 19 6.90 -1.93 4.86
C LEU A 19 5.40 -1.68 5.11
N LEU A 20 4.93 -0.45 4.90
CA LEU A 20 3.51 -0.12 5.02
C LEU A 20 2.64 -0.89 4.03
N SER A 21 3.11 -1.07 2.78
CA SER A 21 2.39 -1.84 1.77
C SER A 21 2.24 -3.33 2.16
N VAL A 22 3.28 -3.91 2.75
CA VAL A 22 3.26 -5.28 3.30
C VAL A 22 2.30 -5.38 4.48
N ILE A 23 2.33 -4.40 5.40
CA ILE A 23 1.40 -4.35 6.54
C ILE A 23 -0.05 -4.28 6.04
N SER A 24 -0.33 -3.44 5.03
CA SER A 24 -1.67 -3.38 4.43
C SER A 24 -2.11 -4.74 3.87
N ILE A 25 -1.26 -5.47 3.15
CA ILE A 25 -1.59 -6.83 2.68
C ILE A 25 -1.92 -7.77 3.83
N ILE A 26 -1.18 -7.69 4.94
CA ILE A 26 -1.43 -8.54 6.12
C ILE A 26 -2.79 -8.18 6.72
N VAL A 27 -3.06 -6.89 6.97
CA VAL A 27 -4.36 -6.43 7.51
C VAL A 27 -5.50 -6.83 6.60
N TYR A 28 -5.33 -6.71 5.28
CA TYR A 28 -6.31 -7.16 4.30
C TYR A 28 -6.62 -8.66 4.41
N ASN A 29 -5.58 -9.50 4.44
CA ASN A 29 -5.76 -10.96 4.54
C ASN A 29 -6.40 -11.36 5.87
N THR A 30 -5.99 -10.74 6.98
CA THR A 30 -6.62 -10.94 8.29
C THR A 30 -8.10 -10.56 8.25
N ASN A 31 -8.47 -9.48 7.56
CA ASN A 31 -9.86 -9.06 7.44
C ASN A 31 -10.72 -10.08 6.70
N ILE A 32 -10.26 -10.61 5.56
CA ILE A 32 -11.04 -11.59 4.78
C ILE A 32 -10.98 -13.00 5.36
N ALA A 33 -9.98 -13.32 6.18
CA ALA A 33 -9.89 -14.59 6.90
C ALA A 33 -10.73 -14.60 8.18
N GLY A 34 -10.92 -13.44 8.82
CA GLY A 34 -11.76 -13.29 10.01
C GLY A 34 -13.23 -13.51 9.73
N GLU A 35 -13.99 -13.83 10.78
CA GLU A 35 -15.44 -13.95 10.72
C GLU A 35 -16.11 -12.59 10.50
N GLY A 36 -17.31 -12.63 9.92
CA GLY A 36 -18.14 -11.46 9.65
C GLY A 36 -18.36 -11.21 8.17
N TYR A 37 -18.96 -10.08 7.86
CA TYR A 37 -19.53 -9.78 6.54
C TYR A 37 -18.54 -9.90 5.36
N PHE A 38 -17.26 -9.57 5.55
CA PHE A 38 -16.26 -9.63 4.48
C PHE A 38 -15.44 -10.93 4.46
N HIS A 39 -15.86 -11.95 5.21
CA HIS A 39 -15.22 -13.26 5.21
C HIS A 39 -15.22 -13.88 3.81
N ASN A 40 -14.05 -14.37 3.36
CA ASN A 40 -13.79 -14.90 2.01
C ASN A 40 -14.15 -13.97 0.84
N ALA A 41 -14.42 -12.68 1.09
CA ALA A 41 -14.82 -11.74 0.05
C ALA A 41 -13.59 -11.12 -0.65
N ALA A 42 -12.70 -11.95 -1.21
CA ALA A 42 -11.44 -11.47 -1.78
C ALA A 42 -11.66 -10.49 -2.97
N VAL A 43 -10.82 -9.46 -3.04
CA VAL A 43 -10.83 -8.39 -4.05
C VAL A 43 -9.53 -8.52 -4.83
N SER A 44 -9.53 -9.43 -5.80
CA SER A 44 -8.30 -9.84 -6.49
C SER A 44 -7.54 -8.68 -7.13
N ASN A 45 -8.25 -7.67 -7.65
CA ASN A 45 -7.60 -6.50 -8.26
C ASN A 45 -6.81 -5.68 -7.24
N ALA A 46 -7.35 -5.48 -6.04
CA ALA A 46 -6.64 -4.76 -4.99
C ALA A 46 -5.35 -5.47 -4.57
N VAL A 47 -5.41 -6.80 -4.42
CA VAL A 47 -4.22 -7.62 -4.12
C VAL A 47 -3.20 -7.52 -5.24
N LYS A 48 -3.63 -7.67 -6.50
CA LYS A 48 -2.74 -7.57 -7.67
C LYS A 48 -2.00 -6.24 -7.72
N TYR A 49 -2.72 -5.12 -7.57
CA TYR A 49 -2.12 -3.80 -7.61
C TYR A 49 -1.15 -3.56 -6.44
N ASN A 50 -1.51 -4.00 -5.23
CA ASN A 50 -0.63 -3.86 -4.07
C ASN A 50 0.66 -4.71 -4.22
N VAL A 51 0.53 -5.98 -4.63
CA VAL A 51 1.68 -6.85 -4.88
C VAL A 51 2.59 -6.29 -5.99
N LEU A 52 2.01 -5.78 -7.08
CA LEU A 52 2.79 -5.14 -8.13
C LEU A 52 3.51 -3.89 -7.61
N GLY A 53 2.85 -3.07 -6.80
CA GLY A 53 3.45 -1.91 -6.15
C GLY A 53 4.63 -2.28 -5.24
N ILE A 54 4.51 -3.35 -4.46
CA ILE A 54 5.59 -3.92 -3.64
C ILE A 54 6.80 -4.29 -4.50
N VAL A 55 6.57 -5.02 -5.60
CA VAL A 55 7.65 -5.44 -6.51
C VAL A 55 8.33 -4.23 -7.14
N VAL A 56 7.55 -3.25 -7.60
CA VAL A 56 8.08 -2.00 -8.19
C VAL A 56 8.92 -1.21 -7.17
N LEU A 57 8.49 -1.10 -5.91
CA LEU A 57 9.29 -0.47 -4.86
C LEU A 57 10.58 -1.23 -4.56
N ALA A 58 10.52 -2.57 -4.50
CA ALA A 58 11.70 -3.39 -4.29
C ALA A 58 12.73 -3.15 -5.41
N VAL A 59 12.27 -3.10 -6.66
CA VAL A 59 13.12 -2.74 -7.82
C VAL A 59 13.70 -1.34 -7.65
N ALA A 60 12.91 -0.33 -7.26
CA ALA A 60 13.41 1.03 -7.03
C ALA A 60 14.56 1.06 -6.00
N ILE A 61 14.39 0.34 -4.89
CA ILE A 61 15.42 0.25 -3.84
C ILE A 61 16.69 -0.41 -4.37
N VAL A 62 16.57 -1.53 -5.10
CA VAL A 62 17.73 -2.20 -5.72
C VAL A 62 18.46 -1.25 -6.67
N LEU A 63 17.73 -0.59 -7.57
CA LEU A 63 18.29 0.37 -8.54
C LEU A 63 19.01 1.53 -7.86
N ALA A 64 18.49 2.03 -6.73
CA ALA A 64 19.11 3.11 -5.96
C ALA A 64 20.43 2.67 -5.28
N LEU A 65 20.54 1.40 -4.88
CA LEU A 65 21.70 0.88 -4.14
C LEU A 65 22.85 0.41 -5.03
N VAL A 66 22.65 0.22 -6.34
CA VAL A 66 23.71 -0.21 -7.27
C VAL A 66 24.88 0.79 -7.28
N PRO A 67 26.13 0.35 -7.02
CA PRO A 67 27.30 1.23 -7.01
C PRO A 67 27.82 1.49 -8.43
N VAL A 68 27.26 2.50 -9.10
CA VAL A 68 27.68 2.98 -10.42
C VAL A 68 27.91 4.48 -10.40
N GLU A 69 28.74 4.97 -11.31
CA GLU A 69 29.08 6.39 -11.50
C GLU A 69 28.85 6.83 -12.95
N GLY A 70 28.90 8.13 -13.21
CA GLY A 70 28.75 8.70 -14.55
C GLY A 70 27.31 8.62 -15.11
N VAL A 71 27.19 8.48 -16.43
CA VAL A 71 25.90 8.49 -17.15
C VAL A 71 24.99 7.36 -16.70
N LEU A 72 25.54 6.17 -16.45
CA LEU A 72 24.77 5.01 -16.00
C LEU A 72 24.09 5.28 -14.65
N ALA A 73 24.76 5.99 -13.74
CA ALA A 73 24.15 6.37 -12.46
C ALA A 73 22.92 7.25 -12.64
N LYS A 74 22.97 8.21 -13.57
CA LYS A 74 21.82 9.08 -13.89
C LYS A 74 20.64 8.28 -14.43
N VAL A 75 20.90 7.32 -15.34
CA VAL A 75 19.87 6.44 -15.89
C VAL A 75 19.22 5.60 -14.78
N LEU A 76 20.00 4.98 -13.90
CA LEU A 76 19.45 4.18 -12.80
C LEU A 76 18.64 5.03 -11.81
N THR A 77 19.05 6.27 -11.54
CA THR A 77 18.27 7.21 -10.72
C THR A 77 16.91 7.50 -11.35
N ILE A 78 16.88 7.82 -12.65
CA ILE A 78 15.62 8.09 -13.37
C ILE A 78 14.70 6.87 -13.31
N LEU A 79 15.22 5.66 -13.55
CA LEU A 79 14.43 4.43 -13.49
C LEU A 79 13.89 4.16 -12.07
N SER A 80 14.70 4.40 -11.04
CA SER A 80 14.27 4.32 -9.64
C SER A 80 13.16 5.33 -9.35
N ASP A 81 13.29 6.57 -9.81
CA ASP A 81 12.30 7.62 -9.56
C ASP A 81 10.98 7.33 -10.30
N VAL A 82 11.03 6.81 -11.53
CA VAL A 82 9.84 6.33 -12.24
C VAL A 82 9.14 5.23 -11.43
N CYS A 83 9.88 4.26 -10.89
CA CYS A 83 9.31 3.21 -10.05
C CYS A 83 8.62 3.79 -8.79
N ARG A 84 9.20 4.84 -8.20
CA ARG A 84 8.66 5.55 -7.02
C ARG A 84 7.44 6.42 -7.34
N ILE A 85 7.14 6.65 -8.61
CA ILE A 85 5.88 7.28 -9.08
C ILE A 85 4.84 6.21 -9.42
N VAL A 86 5.26 5.14 -10.08
CA VAL A 86 4.38 4.03 -10.50
C VAL A 86 3.82 3.28 -9.29
N ALA A 87 4.64 2.98 -8.28
CA ALA A 87 4.18 2.21 -7.12
C ALA A 87 3.06 2.93 -6.32
N PRO A 88 3.15 4.23 -5.98
CA PRO A 88 2.04 4.94 -5.36
C PRO A 88 0.76 4.96 -6.20
N ALA A 89 0.88 5.07 -7.53
CA ALA A 89 -0.28 5.00 -8.41
C ALA A 89 -0.98 3.63 -8.34
N LEU A 90 -0.21 2.54 -8.24
CA LEU A 90 -0.75 1.20 -8.01
C LEU A 90 -1.42 1.07 -6.64
N PHE A 91 -0.85 1.66 -5.58
CA PHE A 91 -1.49 1.66 -4.26
C PHE A 91 -2.80 2.46 -4.27
N ILE A 92 -2.88 3.58 -4.98
CA ILE A 92 -4.14 4.32 -5.18
C ILE A 92 -5.17 3.45 -5.91
N ALA A 93 -4.78 2.79 -6.99
CA ALA A 93 -5.66 1.87 -7.71
C ALA A 93 -6.17 0.73 -6.80
N ALA A 94 -5.31 0.23 -5.90
CA ALA A 94 -5.68 -0.77 -4.91
C ALA A 94 -6.68 -0.22 -3.87
N VAL A 95 -6.48 1.01 -3.35
CA VAL A 95 -7.45 1.68 -2.48
C VAL A 95 -8.82 1.78 -3.15
N LEU A 96 -8.86 2.30 -4.37
CA LEU A 96 -10.11 2.47 -5.11
C LEU A 96 -10.82 1.13 -5.32
N ALA A 97 -10.08 0.09 -5.71
CA ALA A 97 -10.65 -1.25 -5.88
C ALA A 97 -11.30 -1.79 -4.59
N ILE A 98 -10.69 -1.56 -3.43
CA ILE A 98 -11.26 -2.00 -2.14
C ILE A 98 -12.47 -1.14 -1.77
N VAL A 99 -12.36 0.19 -1.88
CA VAL A 99 -13.48 1.10 -1.54
C VAL A 99 -14.70 0.75 -2.37
N THR A 100 -14.55 0.59 -3.68
CA THR A 100 -15.66 0.21 -4.57
C THR A 100 -16.23 -1.16 -4.20
N ALA A 101 -15.40 -2.14 -3.85
CA ALA A 101 -15.87 -3.47 -3.45
C ALA A 101 -16.48 -3.55 -2.04
N ARG A 102 -16.36 -2.50 -1.23
CA ARG A 102 -16.77 -2.48 0.18
C ARG A 102 -17.83 -1.45 0.52
N VAL A 103 -18.06 -0.45 -0.34
CA VAL A 103 -19.01 0.64 -0.08
C VAL A 103 -20.42 0.15 0.20
N GLU A 104 -20.92 -0.84 -0.55
CA GLU A 104 -22.24 -1.42 -0.33
C GLU A 104 -22.31 -2.20 0.98
N GLY A 105 -21.25 -2.94 1.32
CA GLY A 105 -21.14 -3.64 2.60
C GLY A 105 -21.09 -2.67 3.78
N PHE A 106 -20.40 -1.54 3.65
CA PHE A 106 -20.44 -0.48 4.66
C PHE A 106 -21.81 0.16 4.78
N ALA A 107 -22.48 0.42 3.65
CA ALA A 107 -23.85 0.93 3.65
C ALA A 107 -24.80 -0.02 4.39
N PHE A 108 -24.70 -1.32 4.10
CA PHE A 108 -25.46 -2.35 4.78
C PHE A 108 -25.16 -2.40 6.28
N ILE A 109 -23.88 -2.41 6.69
CA ILE A 109 -23.53 -2.57 8.11
C ILE A 109 -23.87 -1.32 8.93
N TYR A 110 -23.55 -0.12 8.44
CA TYR A 110 -23.65 1.11 9.23
C TYR A 110 -24.96 1.88 9.04
N PHE A 111 -25.66 1.68 7.92
CA PHE A 111 -26.81 2.50 7.53
C PHE A 111 -28.07 1.67 7.22
N SER A 112 -28.12 0.42 7.71
CA SER A 112 -29.33 -0.41 7.62
C SER A 112 -30.50 0.18 8.42
N ASN A 113 -31.71 -0.23 8.05
CA ASN A 113 -32.93 0.10 8.78
C ASN A 113 -32.86 -0.37 10.23
N VAL A 114 -33.47 0.40 11.13
CA VAL A 114 -33.48 0.13 12.58
C VAL A 114 -34.05 -1.25 12.94
N GLU A 115 -34.96 -1.76 12.10
CA GLU A 115 -35.63 -3.05 12.29
C GLU A 115 -34.69 -4.25 12.13
N VAL A 116 -33.65 -4.13 11.29
CA VAL A 116 -32.67 -5.21 11.04
C VAL A 116 -31.30 -4.91 11.65
N LEU A 117 -31.16 -3.78 12.34
CA LEU A 117 -29.87 -3.28 12.82
C LEU A 117 -29.18 -4.27 13.77
N GLN A 118 -29.93 -4.94 14.64
CA GLN A 118 -29.35 -5.91 15.59
C GLN A 118 -28.87 -7.20 14.91
N GLU A 119 -29.49 -7.58 13.80
CA GLU A 119 -29.10 -8.76 13.02
C GLU A 119 -27.87 -8.47 12.15
N VAL A 120 -27.73 -7.23 11.71
CA VAL A 120 -26.65 -6.80 10.82
C VAL A 120 -25.41 -6.34 11.60
N GLN A 121 -25.58 -5.57 12.67
CA GLN A 121 -24.49 -5.03 13.50
C GLN A 121 -24.04 -6.01 14.58
N THR A 122 -23.83 -7.27 14.19
CA THR A 122 -23.20 -8.25 15.08
C THR A 122 -21.76 -7.83 15.40
N PRO A 123 -21.19 -8.27 16.53
CA PRO A 123 -19.79 -8.00 16.86
C PRO A 123 -18.82 -8.42 15.75
N ALA A 124 -19.10 -9.54 15.07
CA ALA A 124 -18.29 -10.03 13.95
C ALA A 124 -18.38 -9.10 12.73
N ASN A 125 -19.58 -8.64 12.35
CA ASN A 125 -19.76 -7.76 11.20
C ASN A 125 -19.14 -6.38 11.42
N ILE A 126 -19.29 -5.82 12.63
CA ILE A 126 -18.66 -4.54 12.98
C ILE A 126 -17.13 -4.68 13.01
N SER A 127 -16.60 -5.75 13.60
CA SER A 127 -15.16 -6.05 13.57
C SER A 127 -14.63 -6.18 12.14
N SER A 128 -15.34 -6.93 11.29
CA SER A 128 -15.04 -7.07 9.86
C SER A 128 -15.05 -5.73 9.14
N ALA A 129 -16.02 -4.84 9.42
CA ALA A 129 -16.07 -3.51 8.83
C ALA A 129 -14.87 -2.63 9.28
N HIS A 130 -14.52 -2.66 10.57
CA HIS A 130 -13.34 -1.96 11.08
C HIS A 130 -12.04 -2.50 10.47
N GLY A 131 -11.92 -3.82 10.27
CA GLY A 131 -10.77 -4.43 9.60
C GLY A 131 -10.63 -3.94 8.15
N ALA A 132 -11.75 -3.85 7.43
CA ALA A 132 -11.75 -3.33 6.07
C ALA A 132 -11.35 -1.84 6.02
N ILE A 133 -11.87 -1.02 6.96
CA ILE A 133 -11.50 0.40 7.10
C ILE A 133 -10.01 0.53 7.44
N ALA A 134 -9.51 -0.24 8.40
CA ALA A 134 -8.10 -0.20 8.79
C ALA A 134 -7.19 -0.49 7.60
N ASN A 135 -7.52 -1.51 6.80
CA ASN A 135 -6.77 -1.81 5.59
C ASN A 135 -6.80 -0.65 4.57
N ILE A 136 -7.98 -0.06 4.30
CA ILE A 136 -8.11 1.10 3.40
C ILE A 136 -7.22 2.25 3.88
N VAL A 137 -7.23 2.54 5.19
CA VAL A 137 -6.42 3.60 5.79
C VAL A 137 -4.92 3.31 5.65
N PHE A 138 -4.47 2.10 5.99
CA PHE A 138 -3.05 1.73 5.81
C PHE A 138 -2.60 1.84 4.37
N LEU A 139 -3.41 1.41 3.41
CA LEU A 139 -3.09 1.46 2.00
C LEU A 139 -3.10 2.90 1.46
N ALA A 140 -4.02 3.74 1.93
CA ALA A 140 -4.05 5.17 1.60
C ALA A 140 -2.82 5.91 2.17
N ILE A 141 -2.45 5.65 3.42
CA ILE A 141 -1.22 6.18 4.02
C ILE A 141 0.00 5.71 3.23
N THR A 142 0.05 4.43 2.84
CA THR A 142 1.11 3.89 1.99
C THR A 142 1.23 4.67 0.69
N ALA A 143 0.11 4.94 0.00
CA ALA A 143 0.12 5.74 -1.22
C ALA A 143 0.67 7.17 -0.98
N VAL A 144 0.21 7.85 0.08
CA VAL A 144 0.66 9.21 0.42
C VAL A 144 2.15 9.24 0.75
N VAL A 145 2.63 8.34 1.62
CA VAL A 145 4.05 8.25 1.97
C VAL A 145 4.89 7.91 0.74
N GLY A 146 4.37 7.05 -0.14
CA GLY A 146 4.99 6.73 -1.42
C GLY A 146 5.15 7.95 -2.33
N ILE A 147 4.10 8.77 -2.48
CA ILE A 147 4.15 10.05 -3.22
C ILE A 147 5.20 10.98 -2.60
N VAL A 148 5.16 11.17 -1.29
CA VAL A 148 6.11 12.03 -0.57
C VAL A 148 7.53 11.53 -0.79
N SER A 149 7.74 10.21 -0.79
CA SER A 149 9.07 9.64 -1.02
C SER A 149 9.66 10.11 -2.34
N ALA A 150 8.89 10.15 -3.43
CA ALA A 150 9.36 10.49 -4.78
C ALA A 150 10.00 11.89 -4.88
N PHE A 151 9.69 12.81 -3.96
CA PHE A 151 10.29 14.15 -3.90
C PHE A 151 11.68 14.19 -3.27
N PHE A 152 12.13 13.09 -2.64
CA PHE A 152 13.46 13.00 -2.04
C PHE A 152 14.39 12.17 -2.92
N SER A 153 15.60 12.68 -3.16
CA SER A 153 16.60 11.96 -3.94
C SER A 153 17.01 10.63 -3.30
N THR A 154 17.11 9.59 -4.13
CA THR A 154 17.59 8.26 -3.73
C THR A 154 19.12 8.13 -3.77
N ARG A 155 19.83 9.11 -4.33
CA ARG A 155 21.30 9.14 -4.36
C ARG A 155 21.82 10.47 -3.84
N LYS A 156 22.95 10.43 -3.14
CA LYS A 156 23.68 11.66 -2.82
C LYS A 156 24.20 12.26 -4.13
N GLU A 157 23.94 13.54 -4.34
CA GLU A 157 24.63 14.29 -5.39
C GLU A 157 26.13 14.32 -5.05
N ALA A 158 26.96 14.12 -6.06
CA ALA A 158 28.41 14.11 -5.96
C ALA A 158 28.96 15.54 -6.02
#